data_AF-A0A0F8XRZ3-F1
#
_entry.id   AF-A0A0F8XRZ3-F1
#
_cell.length_a   1.000
_cell.length_b   1.000
_cell.length_c   1.000
_cell.angle_alpha   90.00
_cell.angle_beta   90.00
_cell.angle_gamma   90.00
#
_symmetry.space_group_name_H-M   'P 1'
#
loop_
_entity.id
_entity.type
_entity.pdbx_description
1 polymer ?
#
loop_
_entity_poly.entity_id
_entity_poly.type
_entity_poly.pdbx_seq_one_letter_code
_entity_poly.pdbx_strand_id
1 'polypeptide(L)' 'MTPEQKAAYIQSQAVCAMAEIVGMQAMNTYREMRGETIAYDEDAFFAIPDSYGISHNAVVLFMRD' A
#
# COMPACT_ATOMS: atom_id res chain seq x y z
N MET A 1 -3.55 -21.88 -7.18
CA MET A 1 -3.43 -20.79 -8.19
C MET A 1 -2.24 -21.10 -9.07
N THR A 2 -2.31 -20.86 -10.38
CA THR A 2 -1.11 -20.87 -11.22
C THR A 2 -0.17 -19.72 -10.82
N PRO A 3 1.13 -19.77 -11.16
CA PRO A 3 2.05 -18.66 -10.90
C PRO A 3 1.54 -17.31 -11.43
N GLU A 4 0.91 -17.30 -12.61
CA GLU A 4 0.34 -16.12 -13.24
C GLU A 4 -0.87 -15.59 -12.45
N GLN A 5 -1.72 -16.47 -11.95
CA GLN A 5 -2.86 -16.08 -11.09
C GLN A 5 -2.38 -15.47 -9.76
N LYS A 6 -1.31 -16.03 -9.17
CA LYS A 6 -0.68 -15.46 -7.97
C LYS A 6 -0.08 -14.07 -8.24
N ALA A 7 0.62 -13.91 -9.36
CA ALA A 7 1.15 -12.62 -9.78
C ALA A 7 0.05 -11.58 -9.99
N ALA A 8 -1.04 -11.96 -10.67
CA ALA A 8 -2.20 -11.08 -10.89
C ALA A 8 -2.87 -10.67 -9.57
N TYR A 9 -2.95 -11.59 -8.59
CA TYR A 9 -3.46 -11.29 -7.26
C TYR A 9 -2.58 -10.26 -6.54
N ILE A 10 -1.26 -10.48 -6.47
CA ILE A 10 -0.32 -9.53 -5.84
C ILE A 10 -0.36 -8.17 -6.55
N GLN A 11 -0.39 -8.15 -7.88
CA GLN A 11 -0.51 -6.91 -8.65
C GLN A 11 -1.78 -6.14 -8.29
N SER A 12 -2.90 -6.85 -8.13
CA SER A 12 -4.17 -6.23 -7.74
C SER A 12 -4.09 -5.63 -6.33
N GLN A 13 -3.47 -6.33 -5.38
CA GLN A 13 -3.21 -5.79 -4.03
C GLN A 13 -2.32 -4.55 -4.06
N ALA A 14 -1.25 -4.57 -4.86
CA ALA A 14 -0.34 -3.44 -5.02
C ALA A 14 -1.04 -2.21 -5.62
N VAL A 15 -1.97 -2.39 -6.56
CA VAL A 15 -2.78 -1.29 -7.12
C VAL A 15 -3.70 -0.68 -6.07
N CYS A 16 -4.35 -1.49 -5.23
CA CYS A 16 -5.18 -0.99 -4.13
C CYS A 16 -4.34 -0.23 -3.09
N ALA A 17 -3.21 -0.80 -2.66
CA ALA A 17 -2.27 -0.14 -1.75
C ALA A 17 -1.78 1.20 -2.30
N MET A 18 -1.46 1.26 -3.60
CA MET A 18 -1.06 2.50 -4.25
C MET A 18 -2.19 3.54 -4.27
N ALA A 19 -3.43 3.13 -4.53
CA ALA A 19 -4.57 4.03 -4.50
C ALA A 19 -4.78 4.66 -3.11
N GLU A 20 -4.59 3.88 -2.05
CA GLU A 20 -4.65 4.38 -0.66
C GLU A 20 -3.51 5.37 -0.36
N ILE A 21 -2.27 5.02 -0.72
CA ILE A 21 -1.10 5.90 -0.57
C ILE A 21 -1.30 7.24 -1.28
N VAL A 22 -1.81 7.23 -2.51
CA VAL A 22 -2.11 8.46 -3.27
C VAL A 22 -3.20 9.28 -2.55
N GLY A 23 -4.20 8.62 -1.96
CA GLY A 23 -5.19 9.27 -1.10
C GLY A 23 -4.58 9.93 0.14
N MET A 24 -3.64 9.26 0.81
CA MET A 24 -2.90 9.79 1.96
C MET A 24 -2.10 11.04 1.57
N GLN A 25 -1.39 10.98 0.44
CA GLN A 25 -0.64 12.12 -0.10
C GLN A 25 -1.56 13.29 -0.43
N ALA A 26 -2.69 13.04 -1.11
CA ALA A 26 -3.66 14.07 -1.45
C ALA A 26 -4.24 14.74 -0.20
N MET A 27 -4.55 13.97 0.85
CA MET A 27 -5.03 14.50 2.12
C MET A 27 -3.96 15.35 2.82
N ASN A 28 -2.71 14.90 2.88
CA ASN A 28 -1.63 15.67 3.46
C ASN A 28 -1.41 16.99 2.71
N THR A 29 -1.39 16.97 1.38
CA THR A 29 -1.32 18.19 0.55
C THR A 29 -2.49 19.13 0.83
N TYR A 30 -3.72 18.58 0.92
CA TYR A 30 -4.90 19.37 1.25
C TYR A 30 -4.80 20.07 2.61
N ARG A 31 -4.30 19.36 3.63
CA ARG A 31 -4.10 19.91 4.98
C ARG A 31 -2.99 20.95 5.00
N GLU A 32 -1.88 20.68 4.32
CA GLU A 32 -0.75 21.62 4.21
C GLU A 32 -1.20 22.96 3.60
N MET A 33 -1.99 22.93 2.52
CA MET A 33 -2.56 24.13 1.89
C MET A 33 -3.46 24.96 2.83
N ARG A 34 -3.98 24.35 3.89
CA ARG A 34 -4.85 24.98 4.90
C ARG A 34 -4.11 25.36 6.18
N GLY A 35 -2.80 25.11 6.25
CA GLY A 35 -2.01 25.30 7.46
C GLY A 35 -2.37 24.32 8.58
N GLU A 36 -2.95 23.18 8.24
CA GLU A 36 -3.29 22.10 9.18
C GLU A 36 -2.11 21.13 9.34
N THR A 37 -2.06 20.40 10.45
CA THR A 37 -1.06 19.34 10.66
C THR A 37 -1.29 18.16 9.73
N ILE A 38 -0.22 17.55 9.23
CA ILE A 38 -0.27 16.35 8.38
C ILE A 38 -1.10 15.24 9.05
N ALA A 39 -1.87 14.52 8.23
CA ALA A 39 -2.75 13.45 8.69
C ALA A 39 -2.03 12.11 8.82
N TYR A 40 -1.10 11.87 7.90
CA TYR A 40 -0.38 10.61 7.77
C TYR A 40 1.11 10.88 7.76
N ASP A 41 1.83 10.16 8.62
CA ASP A 41 3.28 10.21 8.74
C ASP A 41 3.92 8.99 8.08
N GLU A 42 5.23 8.84 8.32
CA GLU A 42 6.04 7.75 7.79
C GLU A 42 5.56 6.37 8.29
N ASP A 43 5.18 6.26 9.56
CA ASP A 43 4.67 5.02 10.15
C ASP A 43 3.36 4.59 9.49
N ALA A 44 2.45 5.54 9.25
CA ALA A 44 1.21 5.27 8.54
C ALA A 44 1.47 4.76 7.11
N PHE A 45 2.48 5.30 6.41
CA PHE A 45 2.86 4.85 5.08
C PHE A 45 3.45 3.43 5.09
N PHE A 46 4.35 3.13 6.04
CA PHE A 46 4.99 1.81 6.14
C PHE A 46 4.06 0.69 6.58
N ALA A 47 2.93 1.00 7.23
CA ALA A 47 1.93 0.02 7.60
C ALA A 47 1.07 -0.47 6.40
N ILE A 48 1.07 0.24 5.28
CA ILE A 48 0.20 -0.09 4.12
C ILE A 48 0.54 -1.45 3.50
N PRO A 49 1.80 -1.79 3.16
CA PRO A 49 2.13 -3.09 2.57
C PRO A 49 1.70 -4.27 3.43
N ASP A 50 1.81 -4.15 4.77
CA ASP A 50 1.39 -5.20 5.69
C ASP A 50 -0.14 -5.38 5.69
N SER A 51 -0.90 -4.28 5.64
CA SER A 51 -2.38 -4.30 5.58
C SER A 51 -2.92 -4.98 4.31
N TYR A 52 -2.17 -4.90 3.21
CA TYR A 52 -2.50 -5.55 1.93
C TYR A 52 -1.83 -6.92 1.74
N GLY A 53 -1.05 -7.40 2.72
CA GLY A 53 -0.35 -8.67 2.63
C GLY A 53 0.73 -8.72 1.53
N ILE A 54 1.25 -7.56 1.13
CA ILE A 54 2.26 -7.40 0.07
C ILE A 54 3.63 -7.01 0.60
N SER A 55 3.88 -7.23 1.90
CA SER A 55 5.23 -7.09 2.45
C SER A 55 6.18 -8.09 1.77
N HIS A 56 7.47 -7.75 1.74
CA HIS A 56 8.48 -8.51 1.00
C HIS A 56 8.42 -10.02 1.28
N ASN A 57 8.41 -10.39 2.57
CA ASN A 57 8.36 -11.78 2.98
C ASN A 57 7.01 -12.43 2.70
N ALA A 58 5.90 -11.69 2.82
CA ALA A 58 4.57 -12.21 2.50
C ALA A 58 4.47 -12.60 1.02
N VAL A 59 5.00 -11.76 0.12
CA VAL A 59 5.05 -12.03 -1.33
C VAL A 59 5.93 -13.24 -1.64
N VAL A 60 7.13 -13.32 -1.05
CA VAL A 60 8.04 -14.47 -1.25
C VAL A 60 7.40 -15.77 -0.81
N LEU A 61 6.77 -15.79 0.37
CA LEU A 61 6.09 -16.99 0.89
C LEU A 61 4.90 -17.39 0.01
N PHE A 62 4.04 -16.44 -0.36
CA PHE A 62 2.88 -16.69 -1.21
C PHE A 62 3.25 -17.24 -2.59
N MET A 63 4.34 -16.75 -3.18
CA MET A 63 4.82 -17.22 -4.48
C MET A 63 5.46 -18.60 -4.41
N ARG A 64 6.13 -18.92 -3.31
CA ARG A 64 6.78 -20.22 -3.09
C ARG A 64 5.78 -21.38 -2.94
N ASP A 65 4.68 -21.14 -2.22
CA ASP A 65 3.71 -22.17 -1.81
C ASP A 65 2.55 -22.32 -2.82
#